data_AF-A0A5J5WLT2-F1
#
_entry.id   AF-A0A5J5WLT2-F1
#
_cell.length_a   1.000
_cell.length_b   1.000
_cell.length_c   1.000
_cell.angle_alpha   90.00
_cell.angle_beta   90.00
_cell.angle_gamma   90.00
#
_symmetry.space_group_name_H-M   'P 1'
#
loop_
_entity.id
_entity.type
_entity.pdbx_description
1 polymer ?
#
loop_
_entity_poly.entity_id
_entity_poly.type
_entity_poly.pdbx_seq_one_letter_code
_entity_poly.pdbx_strand_id
1 'polypeptide(L)'
;MLPINYESWHNMPDSNKNQALSNIKERFALEVSDAYIKKALGKKRRDHKSSLKKEYLKKPISLEEKLQNVPPGMLRYQWEDAVRFWNSKKGEEASSGQKVRRLQLFDITHRKKDGTPMTFEAAEIMVWSG
;
A
#
# COMPACT_ATOMS: atom_id res chain seq x y z
N MET A 1 -12.61 -12.55 3.16
CA MET A 1 -12.08 -11.18 3.41
C MET A 1 -11.91 -10.44 2.09
N LEU A 2 -11.92 -9.11 2.09
CA LEU A 2 -11.68 -8.32 0.87
C LEU A 2 -10.18 -8.26 0.53
N PRO A 3 -9.78 -8.36 -0.76
CA PRO A 3 -8.37 -8.36 -1.14
C PRO A 3 -7.62 -7.11 -0.69
N ILE A 4 -6.44 -7.27 -0.09
CA ILE A 4 -5.63 -6.14 0.42
C ILE A 4 -4.57 -5.64 -0.56
N ASN A 5 -4.26 -6.40 -1.61
CA ASN A 5 -3.21 -6.09 -2.57
C ASN A 5 -3.51 -4.89 -3.47
N TYR A 6 -4.78 -4.56 -3.77
CA TYR A 6 -5.09 -3.34 -4.52
C TYR A 6 -4.77 -2.08 -3.73
N GLU A 7 -4.10 -1.10 -4.34
CA GLU A 7 -3.70 0.16 -3.68
C GLU A 7 -4.89 0.86 -3.01
N SER A 8 -5.95 1.13 -3.78
CA SER A 8 -7.14 1.86 -3.34
C SER A 8 -8.43 1.03 -3.48
N TRP A 9 -9.54 1.52 -2.93
CA TRP A 9 -10.88 0.93 -3.16
C TRP A 9 -11.36 1.14 -4.60
N HIS A 10 -10.94 2.24 -5.24
CA HIS A 10 -11.31 2.56 -6.62
C HIS A 10 -10.59 1.67 -7.63
N ASN A 11 -9.35 1.26 -7.34
CA ASN A 11 -8.56 0.37 -8.18
C ASN A 11 -9.00 -1.10 -8.09
N MET A 12 -9.84 -1.44 -7.11
CA MET A 12 -10.36 -2.80 -6.96
C MET A 12 -11.44 -3.06 -8.03
N PRO A 13 -11.37 -4.17 -8.77
CA PRO A 13 -12.39 -4.54 -9.75
C PRO A 13 -13.79 -4.62 -9.11
N ASP A 14 -14.81 -4.23 -9.88
CA ASP A 14 -16.18 -4.28 -9.38
C ASP A 14 -16.69 -5.71 -9.19
N SER A 15 -16.11 -6.70 -9.87
CA SER A 15 -16.39 -8.11 -9.62
C SER A 15 -16.11 -8.50 -8.15
N ASN A 16 -14.97 -8.09 -7.60
CA ASN A 16 -14.64 -8.33 -6.19
C ASN A 16 -15.62 -7.62 -5.24
N LYS A 17 -16.00 -6.37 -5.55
CA LYS A 17 -16.94 -5.59 -4.73
C LYS A 17 -18.34 -6.22 -4.76
N ASN A 18 -18.79 -6.64 -5.94
CA ASN A 18 -20.10 -7.23 -6.16
C ASN A 18 -20.19 -8.64 -5.56
N GLN A 19 -19.13 -9.44 -5.63
CA GLN A 19 -19.06 -10.73 -4.95
C GLN A 19 -19.20 -10.56 -3.44
N ALA A 20 -18.47 -9.61 -2.84
CA ALA A 20 -18.58 -9.35 -1.40
C ALA A 20 -19.98 -8.85 -1.00
N LEU A 21 -20.61 -8.02 -1.83
CA LEU A 21 -21.98 -7.56 -1.63
C LEU A 21 -22.98 -8.72 -1.71
N SER A 22 -22.85 -9.60 -2.71
CA SER A 22 -23.72 -10.77 -2.88
C SER A 22 -23.63 -11.71 -1.69
N ASN A 23 -22.41 -12.00 -1.21
CA ASN A 23 -22.21 -12.86 -0.04
C ASN A 23 -22.85 -12.28 1.24
N ILE A 24 -22.92 -10.94 1.36
CA ILE A 24 -23.60 -10.30 2.49
C ILE A 24 -25.11 -10.44 2.34
N LYS A 25 -25.65 -10.15 1.16
CA LYS A 25 -27.11 -10.23 0.90
C LYS A 25 -27.65 -11.65 1.02
N GLU A 26 -26.84 -12.66 0.71
CA GLU A 26 -27.20 -14.07 0.89
C GLU A 26 -27.36 -14.46 2.36
N ARG A 27 -26.58 -13.83 3.26
CA ARG A 27 -26.54 -14.18 4.69
C ARG A 27 -27.40 -13.27 5.56
N PHE A 28 -27.68 -12.06 5.09
CA PHE A 28 -28.34 -11.02 5.88
C PHE A 28 -29.43 -10.35 5.05
N ALA A 29 -30.65 -10.31 5.61
CA ALA A 29 -31.72 -9.47 5.09
C ALA A 29 -31.48 -8.03 5.54
N LEU A 30 -30.90 -7.21 4.65
CA LEU A 30 -30.55 -5.82 4.93
C LEU A 30 -31.43 -4.87 4.12
N GLU A 31 -32.18 -4.00 4.79
CA GLU A 31 -32.98 -2.94 4.16
C GLU A 31 -32.15 -1.64 3.99
N VAL A 32 -30.96 -1.77 3.41
CA VAL A 32 -30.09 -0.62 3.13
C VAL A 32 -29.59 -0.67 1.69
N SER A 33 -29.22 0.48 1.15
CA SER A 33 -28.76 0.56 -0.23
C SER A 33 -27.43 -0.15 -0.46
N ASP A 34 -27.26 -0.70 -1.66
CA ASP A 34 -26.01 -1.34 -2.09
C ASP A 34 -24.82 -0.38 -2.01
N ALA A 35 -25.06 0.90 -2.30
CA ALA A 35 -24.06 1.95 -2.18
C ALA A 35 -23.56 2.10 -0.74
N TYR A 36 -24.48 2.04 0.24
CA TYR A 36 -24.12 2.08 1.65
C TYR A 36 -23.28 0.85 2.06
N ILE A 37 -23.70 -0.36 1.66
CA ILE A 37 -22.96 -1.59 1.96
C ILE A 37 -21.56 -1.54 1.35
N LYS A 38 -21.43 -1.13 0.08
CA LYS A 38 -20.12 -0.96 -0.58
C LYS A 38 -19.24 0.08 0.13
N LYS A 39 -19.81 1.18 0.64
CA LYS A 39 -19.08 2.18 1.44
C LYS A 39 -18.58 1.59 2.76
N ALA A 40 -19.42 0.83 3.46
CA ALA A 40 -19.07 0.15 4.72
C ALA A 40 -17.98 -0.91 4.50
N LEU A 41 -18.09 -1.71 3.44
CA LEU A 41 -17.07 -2.67 3.00
C LEU A 41 -15.72 -2.00 2.73
N GLY A 42 -15.73 -0.90 1.96
CA GLY A 42 -14.54 -0.12 1.69
C GLY A 42 -13.88 0.43 2.96
N LYS A 43 -14.68 0.90 3.94
CA LYS A 43 -14.18 1.33 5.25
C LYS A 43 -13.55 0.16 6.02
N LYS A 44 -14.26 -0.96 6.18
CA LYS A 44 -13.78 -2.14 6.90
C LYS A 44 -12.46 -2.66 6.34
N ARG A 45 -12.32 -2.65 5.01
CA ARG A 45 -11.07 -2.98 4.32
C ARG A 45 -9.92 -2.04 4.66
N ARG A 46 -10.15 -0.71 4.64
CA ARG A 46 -9.12 0.28 5.01
C ARG A 46 -8.68 0.11 6.47
N ASP A 47 -9.63 -0.07 7.38
CA ASP A 47 -9.36 -0.28 8.81
C ASP A 47 -8.53 -1.55 9.03
N HIS A 48 -8.84 -2.62 8.30
CA HIS A 48 -8.07 -3.85 8.33
C HIS A 48 -6.64 -3.66 7.81
N LYS A 49 -6.44 -2.97 6.67
CA LYS A 49 -5.10 -2.62 6.18
C LYS A 49 -4.30 -1.82 7.20
N SER A 50 -4.93 -0.85 7.86
CA SER A 50 -4.28 -0.03 8.89
C SER A 50 -3.79 -0.89 10.06
N SER A 51 -4.63 -1.82 10.51
CA SER A 51 -4.30 -2.77 11.58
C SER A 51 -3.10 -3.64 11.20
N LEU A 52 -3.09 -4.20 9.99
CA LEU A 52 -1.96 -5.00 9.48
C LEU A 52 -0.66 -4.19 9.41
N LYS A 53 -0.71 -2.95 8.91
CA LYS A 53 0.48 -2.08 8.89
C LYS A 53 1.02 -1.83 10.29
N LYS A 54 0.15 -1.62 11.27
CA LYS A 54 0.54 -1.40 12.66
C LYS A 54 1.22 -2.63 13.27
N GLU A 55 0.69 -3.82 13.00
CA GLU A 55 1.14 -5.08 13.61
C GLU A 55 2.40 -5.67 12.94
N TYR A 56 2.51 -5.57 11.62
CA TYR A 56 3.55 -6.25 10.85
C TYR A 56 4.64 -5.31 10.31
N LEU A 57 4.29 -4.07 9.92
CA LEU A 57 5.25 -3.17 9.26
C LEU A 57 6.06 -2.32 10.23
N LYS A 58 5.51 -2.00 11.41
CA LYS A 58 6.21 -1.20 12.43
C LYS A 58 7.33 -1.95 13.16
N LYS A 59 7.45 -3.26 12.95
CA LYS A 59 8.49 -4.09 13.58
C LYS A 59 9.84 -3.88 12.87
N PRO A 60 10.96 -3.78 13.61
CA PRO A 60 12.30 -3.63 13.03
C PRO A 60 12.84 -4.98 12.51
N ILE A 61 12.11 -5.59 11.58
CA ILE A 61 12.46 -6.84 10.90
C ILE A 61 12.72 -6.58 9.42
N SER A 62 13.47 -7.46 8.77
CA SER A 62 13.82 -7.35 7.36
C SER A 62 12.59 -7.47 6.44
N LEU A 63 12.70 -7.00 5.20
CA LEU A 63 11.63 -7.15 4.21
C LEU A 63 11.31 -8.63 3.94
N GLU A 64 12.33 -9.48 3.88
CA GLU A 64 12.16 -10.93 3.66
C GLU A 64 11.37 -11.57 4.80
N GLU A 65 11.71 -11.25 6.05
CA GLU A 65 10.95 -11.70 7.22
C GLU A 65 9.51 -11.17 7.19
N LYS A 66 9.26 -9.93 6.77
CA LYS A 66 7.89 -9.40 6.61
C LYS A 66 7.10 -10.20 5.57
N LEU A 67 7.71 -10.63 4.47
CA LEU A 67 7.06 -11.43 3.43
C LEU A 67 6.71 -12.84 3.92
N GLN A 68 7.56 -13.45 4.75
CA GLN A 68 7.28 -14.78 5.33
C GLN A 68 6.20 -14.75 6.42
N ASN A 69 6.05 -13.63 7.13
CA ASN A 69 5.05 -13.45 8.18
C ASN A 69 3.63 -13.18 7.63
N VAL A 70 3.08 -14.13 6.87
CA VAL A 70 1.71 -14.06 6.30
C VAL A 70 0.67 -14.18 7.43
N PRO A 71 -0.26 -13.21 7.57
CA PRO A 71 -1.31 -13.29 8.58
C PRO A 71 -2.22 -14.52 8.38
N PRO A 72 -2.73 -15.15 9.46
CA PRO A 72 -3.68 -16.25 9.36
C PRO A 72 -4.93 -15.86 8.55
N GLY A 73 -5.35 -16.73 7.63
CA GLY A 73 -6.51 -16.49 6.75
C GLY A 73 -6.24 -15.52 5.60
N MET A 74 -5.00 -15.09 5.39
CA MET A 74 -4.56 -14.27 4.26
C MET A 74 -3.97 -15.15 3.15
N LEU A 75 -4.27 -14.84 1.89
CA LEU A 75 -3.60 -15.48 0.76
C LEU A 75 -2.19 -14.89 0.62
N ARG A 76 -1.17 -15.76 0.50
CA ARG A 76 0.25 -15.38 0.43
C ARG A 76 0.52 -14.33 -0.66
N TYR A 77 0.02 -14.53 -1.88
CA TYR A 77 0.24 -13.58 -2.97
C TYR A 77 -0.36 -12.18 -2.65
N GLN A 78 -1.53 -12.13 -1.98
CA GLN A 78 -2.13 -10.84 -1.60
C GLN A 78 -1.30 -10.12 -0.54
N TRP A 79 -0.70 -10.88 0.37
CA TRP A 79 0.20 -10.37 1.38
C TRP A 79 1.49 -9.84 0.76
N GLU A 80 2.14 -10.64 -0.08
CA GLU A 80 3.39 -10.28 -0.75
C GLU A 80 3.24 -9.01 -1.59
N ASP A 81 2.20 -8.94 -2.43
CA ASP A 81 1.88 -7.74 -3.23
C ASP A 81 1.71 -6.50 -2.34
N ALA A 82 0.94 -6.63 -1.25
CA ALA A 82 0.66 -5.52 -0.34
C ALA A 82 1.93 -5.05 0.39
N VAL A 83 2.74 -5.98 0.89
CA VAL A 83 3.99 -5.68 1.60
C VAL A 83 5.02 -5.06 0.65
N ARG A 84 5.18 -5.59 -0.56
CA ARG A 84 6.05 -4.99 -1.59
C ARG A 84 5.62 -3.58 -1.93
N PHE A 85 4.31 -3.35 -2.09
CA PHE A 85 3.78 -2.01 -2.32
C PHE A 85 4.06 -1.07 -1.15
N TRP A 86 3.77 -1.48 0.10
CA TRP A 86 3.97 -0.63 1.27
C TRP A 86 5.42 -0.28 1.57
N ASN A 87 6.37 -1.14 1.18
CA ASN A 87 7.81 -0.87 1.31
C ASN A 87 8.40 -0.24 0.03
N SER A 88 7.58 0.07 -0.98
CA SER A 88 8.01 0.85 -2.14
C SER A 88 7.94 2.35 -1.84
N LYS A 89 8.72 3.15 -2.58
CA LYS A 89 8.67 4.63 -2.51
C LYS A 89 7.25 5.18 -2.66
N LYS A 90 6.48 4.64 -3.62
CA LYS A 90 5.09 5.04 -3.84
C LYS A 90 4.19 4.72 -2.64
N GLY A 91 4.41 3.58 -1.99
CA GLY A 91 3.69 3.20 -0.78
C GLY A 91 4.05 4.06 0.44
N GLU A 92 5.32 4.45 0.54
CA GLU A 92 5.82 5.36 1.57
C GLU A 92 5.19 6.75 1.42
N GLU A 93 5.26 7.35 0.22
CA GLU A 93 4.62 8.63 -0.12
C GLU A 93 3.10 8.62 0.18
N ALA A 94 2.42 7.54 -0.20
CA ALA A 94 0.99 7.39 0.06
C ALA A 94 0.66 7.25 1.56
N SER A 95 1.62 6.83 2.39
CA SER A 95 1.43 6.63 3.83
C SER A 95 1.82 7.84 4.67
N SER A 96 2.86 8.58 4.26
CA SER A 96 3.34 9.78 4.96
C SER A 96 2.49 11.01 4.64
N GLY A 97 1.77 11.00 3.51
CA GLY A 97 1.07 12.18 3.00
C GLY A 97 2.02 13.30 2.55
N GLN A 98 3.34 13.07 2.68
CA GLN A 98 4.38 13.92 2.14
C GLN A 98 4.73 13.37 0.76
N LYS A 99 4.42 14.16 -0.28
CA LYS A 99 5.15 14.00 -1.54
C LYS A 99 6.63 14.17 -1.22
N VAL A 100 7.44 13.20 -1.64
CA VAL A 100 8.91 13.33 -1.64
C VAL A 100 9.23 14.70 -2.21
N ARG A 101 9.90 15.53 -1.41
CA ARG A 101 10.21 16.90 -1.82
C ARG A 101 11.00 16.85 -3.13
N ARG A 102 10.85 17.85 -4.00
CA ARG A 102 11.52 17.88 -5.31
C ARG A 102 13.03 17.59 -5.21
N LEU A 103 13.67 18.04 -4.14
CA LEU A 103 15.08 17.76 -3.83
C LEU A 103 15.35 16.28 -3.57
N GLN A 104 14.58 15.61 -2.71
CA GLN A 104 14.72 14.17 -2.48
C GLN A 104 14.41 13.34 -3.73
N LEU A 105 13.48 13.79 -4.57
CA LEU A 105 13.20 13.15 -5.86
C LEU A 105 14.41 13.29 -6.80
N PHE A 106 15.00 14.49 -6.84
CA PHE A 106 16.21 14.77 -7.61
C PHE A 106 17.39 13.90 -7.15
N ASP A 107 17.61 13.77 -5.84
CA ASP A 107 18.63 12.89 -5.27
C ASP A 107 18.44 11.43 -5.69
N ILE A 108 17.22 10.92 -5.63
CA ILE A 108 16.91 9.52 -5.96
C ILE A 108 17.10 9.25 -7.46
N THR A 109 16.75 10.19 -8.35
CA THR A 109 16.83 9.98 -9.80
C THR A 109 18.22 10.25 -10.38
N HIS A 110 19.04 11.06 -9.70
CA HIS A 110 20.36 11.46 -10.19
C HIS A 110 21.51 10.79 -9.42
N ARG A 111 21.22 9.74 -8.65
CA ARG A 111 22.23 8.85 -8.06
C ARG A 111 22.19 7.47 -8.71
N LYS A 112 23.37 6.91 -8.92
CA LYS A 112 23.57 5.51 -9.31
C LYS A 112 23.28 4.59 -8.12
N LYS A 113 23.18 3.29 -8.38
CA LYS A 113 22.93 2.27 -7.34
C LYS A 113 24.01 2.22 -6.26
N ASP A 114 25.23 2.65 -6.57
CA ASP A 114 26.37 2.74 -5.64
C ASP A 114 26.38 4.05 -4.81
N GLY A 115 25.38 4.92 -4.99
CA GLY A 115 25.24 6.19 -4.27
C GLY A 115 25.95 7.38 -4.92
N THR A 116 26.74 7.16 -5.98
CA THR A 116 27.45 8.24 -6.69
C THR A 116 26.52 9.05 -7.61
N PRO A 117 26.77 10.35 -7.82
CA PRO A 117 26.03 11.15 -8.78
C PRO A 117 26.16 10.60 -10.20
N MET A 118 25.06 10.65 -10.95
CA MET A 118 24.98 10.10 -12.30
C MET A 118 25.78 10.95 -13.30
N THR A 119 25.88 12.25 -13.05
CA THR A 119 26.66 13.24 -13.83
C THR A 119 27.37 14.23 -12.91
N PHE A 120 28.35 14.95 -13.45
CA PHE A 120 29.08 15.99 -12.73
C PHE A 120 28.16 17.17 -12.35
N GLU A 121 27.27 17.61 -13.26
CA GLU A 121 26.25 18.62 -12.94
C GLU A 121 25.32 18.19 -11.81
N ALA A 122 24.91 16.92 -11.78
CA ALA A 122 24.12 16.41 -10.67
C ALA A 122 24.91 16.45 -9.36
N ALA A 123 26.21 16.15 -9.40
CA ALA A 123 27.09 16.26 -8.24
C ALA A 123 27.18 17.70 -7.73
N GLU A 124 27.36 18.68 -8.62
CA GLU A 124 27.39 20.10 -8.26
C GLU A 124 26.07 20.54 -7.64
N ILE A 125 24.94 20.27 -8.30
CA ILE A 125 23.62 20.65 -7.78
C ILE A 125 23.41 20.07 -6.37
N MET A 126 23.80 18.81 -6.13
CA MET A 126 23.69 18.19 -4.80
C MET A 126 24.55 18.87 -3.74
N VAL A 127 25.76 19.35 -4.09
CA VAL A 127 26.65 20.08 -3.17
C VAL A 127 26.06 21.42 -2.75
N TRP A 128 25.39 22.12 -3.66
CA TRP A 128 24.77 23.43 -3.38
C TRP A 128 23.36 23.35 -2.78
N SER A 129 22.75 22.16 -2.76
CA SER A 129 21.39 21.93 -2.27
C SER A 129 21.31 21.43 -0.81
N GLY A 130 22.45 21.16 -0.18
CA GLY A 130 22.59 20.52 1.14
C GLY A 130 22.54 21.47 2.33
#